data_AF-A0A673V776-F1
#
_entry.id   AF-A0A673V776-F1
#
_cell.length_a   1.000
_cell.length_b   1.000
_cell.length_c   1.000
_cell.angle_alpha   90.00
_cell.angle_beta   90.00
_cell.angle_gamma   90.00
#
_symmetry.space_group_name_H-M   'P 1'
#
loop_
_entity.id
_entity.type
_entity.pdbx_description
1 polymer ?
#
loop_
_entity_poly.entity_id
_entity_poly.type
_entity_poly.pdbx_seq_one_letter_code
_entity_poly.pdbx_strand_id
1 'polypeptide(L)' 'MPTKILRITTRKTPCGESSKTWDLSQMRIHRRFIDLHSPSEIVKQITSIRAAPGVNTEVTITDV' A
#
# COMPACT_ATOMS: atom_id res chain seq x y z
N MET A 1 -10.06 3.64 3.45
CA MET A 1 -10.32 3.66 1.99
C MET A 1 -10.49 2.24 1.47
N PRO A 2 -11.14 2.03 0.32
CA PRO A 2 -11.18 0.73 -0.32
C PRO A 2 -9.77 0.21 -0.62
N THR A 3 -9.56 -1.10 -0.45
CA THR A 3 -8.29 -1.75 -0.77
C THR A 3 -8.17 -1.90 -2.28
N LYS A 4 -7.09 -1.38 -2.86
CA LYS A 4 -6.83 -1.55 -4.29
C LYS A 4 -6.16 -2.90 -4.52
N ILE A 5 -6.80 -3.77 -5.30
CA ILE A 5 -6.27 -5.08 -5.66
C ILE A 5 -5.68 -4.99 -7.06
N LEU A 6 -4.35 -4.99 -7.16
CA LEU A 6 -3.63 -5.11 -8.42
C LEU A 6 -3.54 -6.59 -8.78
N ARG A 7 -3.92 -6.94 -10.01
CA ARG A 7 -3.92 -8.33 -10.50
C ARG A 7 -3.05 -8.41 -11.74
N ILE A 8 -2.14 -9.37 -11.77
CA ILE A 8 -1.35 -9.70 -12.95
C ILE A 8 -1.63 -11.17 -13.27
N THR A 9 -2.03 -11.43 -14.51
CA THR A 9 -2.32 -12.78 -15.00
C THR A 9 -1.28 -13.16 -16.04
N THR A 10 -0.44 -14.15 -15.74
CA THR A 10 0.61 -14.62 -16.65
C THR A 10 0.40 -16.08 -16.98
N ARG A 11 0.94 -16.52 -18.12
CA ARG A 11 1.03 -17.94 -18.43
C ARG A 11 2.03 -18.56 -17.45
N LYS A 12 1.72 -19.73 -16.88
CA LYS A 12 2.66 -20.45 -16.02
C LYS A 12 3.89 -20.92 -16.78
N THR A 13 3.73 -21.30 -18.04
CA THR A 13 4.83 -21.77 -18.88
C THR A 13 5.52 -20.60 -19.60
N PRO A 14 6.86 -20.62 -19.68
CA PRO A 14 7.62 -19.61 -20.41
C PRO A 14 7.50 -19.79 -21.94
N CYS A 15 7.25 -21.01 -22.41
CA CYS A 15 7.11 -21.37 -23.81
C CYS A 15 5.69 -21.86 -24.15
N GLY A 16 5.42 -21.93 -25.45
CA GLY A 16 4.11 -22.19 -26.05
C GLY A 16 3.56 -23.62 -25.86
N GLU A 17 4.44 -24.58 -25.58
CA GLU A 17 4.08 -25.99 -25.48
C GLU A 17 3.82 -26.40 -24.03
N SER A 18 2.53 -26.59 -23.71
CA SER A 18 1.97 -27.28 -22.54
C SER A 18 0.48 -26.93 -22.44
N SER A 19 -0.22 -27.53 -21.47
CA SER A 19 -1.58 -27.15 -21.06
C SER A 19 -1.69 -25.65 -20.75
N LYS A 20 -2.81 -25.04 -21.15
CA LYS A 20 -3.09 -23.61 -20.94
C LYS A 20 -3.38 -23.34 -19.46
N THR A 21 -2.32 -23.15 -18.68
CA THR A 21 -2.39 -22.83 -17.25
C THR A 21 -1.93 -21.40 -17.00
N TRP A 22 -2.62 -20.75 -16.07
CA TRP A 22 -2.45 -19.33 -15.76
C TRP A 22 -2.11 -19.15 -14.28
N ASP A 23 -1.19 -18.26 -13.98
CA ASP A 23 -0.95 -17.76 -12.64
C ASP A 23 -1.74 -16.46 -12.39
N LEU A 24 -2.18 -16.27 -11.16
CA LEU A 24 -3.00 -15.13 -10.72
C LEU A 24 -2.33 -14.45 -9.53
N SER A 25 -1.27 -13.71 -9.81
CA SER A 25 -0.56 -12.93 -8.80
C SER A 25 -1.36 -11.68 -8.41
N GLN A 26 -1.51 -11.44 -7.10
CA GLN A 26 -2.25 -10.30 -6.55
C GLN A 26 -1.39 -9.48 -5.59
N MET A 27 -1.46 -8.16 -5.71
CA MET A 27 -0.93 -7.21 -4.72
C MET A 27 -2.10 -6.40 -4.15
N ARG A 28 -2.19 -6.35 -2.81
CA ARG A 28 -3.26 -5.66 -2.08
C ARG A 28 -2.72 -4.41 -1.39
N ILE A 29 -3.12 -3.25 -1.89
CA ILE A 29 -2.71 -1.96 -1.32
C ILE A 29 -3.81 -1.47 -0.38
N HIS A 30 -3.50 -1.44 0.92
CA HIS A 30 -4.40 -0.97 1.97
C HIS A 30 -4.07 0.49 2.31
N ARG A 31 -5.01 1.41 2.08
CA ARG A 31 -4.87 2.84 2.42
C ARG A 31 -5.78 3.24 3.58
N ARG A 32 -5.21 3.95 4.55
CA ARG A 32 -5.88 4.56 5.70
C ARG A 32 -5.42 6.02 5.80
N PHE A 33 -6.30 6.91 6.22
CA PHE A 33 -5.95 8.29 6.58
C PHE A 33 -6.37 8.52 8.03
N ILE A 34 -5.63 9.40 8.71
CA ILE A 34 -5.90 9.80 10.09
C ILE A 34 -5.85 11.31 10.07
N ASP A 35 -6.96 11.95 10.39
CA ASP A 35 -7.02 13.40 10.56
C ASP A 35 -6.68 13.74 12.01
N LEU A 36 -5.79 14.71 12.21
CA LEU A 36 -5.37 15.16 13.52
C LEU A 36 -5.38 16.69 13.55
N HIS A 37 -6.10 17.25 14.52
CA HIS A 37 -6.04 18.67 14.84
C HIS A 37 -5.03 18.88 15.96
N SER A 38 -3.78 19.19 15.62
CA SER A 38 -2.70 19.42 16.59
C SER A 38 -1.58 20.24 15.94
N PRO A 39 -0.78 20.96 16.74
CA PRO A 39 0.41 21.66 16.24
C PRO A 39 1.42 20.67 15.65
N SER A 40 2.19 21.12 14.65
CA SER A 40 3.13 20.30 13.86
C SER A 40 4.22 19.62 14.68
N GLU A 41 4.55 20.15 15.85
CA GLU A 41 5.53 19.59 16.79
C GLU A 41 5.07 18.24 17.35
N ILE A 42 3.80 18.13 17.74
CA ILE A 42 3.21 16.90 18.28
C ILE A 42 3.07 15.85 17.17
N VAL A 43 2.74 16.28 15.94
CA VAL A 43 2.60 15.39 14.77
C VAL A 43 3.92 14.65 14.47
N LYS A 44 5.06 15.35 14.56
CA LYS A 44 6.40 14.75 14.35
C LYS A 44 6.75 13.70 15.40
N GLN A 45 6.31 13.89 16.64
CA GLN A 45 6.54 12.91 17.70
C GLN A 45 5.69 11.65 17.50
N ILE A 46 4.46 11.79 17.01
CA ILE A 46 3.54 10.66 16.76
C ILE A 46 4.04 9.79 15.59
N THR A 47 4.56 10.41 14.53
CA THR A 47 5.02 9.71 13.32
C THR A 47 6.32 8.94 13.55
N SER A 48 7.17 9.38 14.46
CA SER A 48 8.47 8.73 14.73
C SER A 48 8.38 7.43 15.54
N ILE A 49 7.28 7.19 16.25
CA ILE A 49 7.23 6.10 17.25
C ILE A 49 6.61 4.80 16.69
N ARG A 50 5.94 4.80 15.52
CA ARG A 50 5.00 3.70 15.18
C ARG A 50 5.00 3.14 13.75
N ALA A 51 5.94 3.48 12.88
CA ALA A 51 5.98 2.87 11.54
C ALA A 51 6.53 1.43 11.62
N ALA A 52 5.68 0.43 11.43
CA ALA A 52 6.11 -0.95 11.23
C ALA A 52 6.86 -1.07 9.88
N PRO A 53 7.87 -1.95 9.77
CA PRO A 53 8.59 -2.16 8.52
C PRO A 53 7.62 -2.60 7.41
N GLY A 54 7.66 -1.93 6.26
CA GLY A 54 6.77 -2.20 5.13
C GLY A 54 5.51 -1.32 5.05
N VAL A 55 5.33 -0.36 5.96
CA VAL A 55 4.25 0.64 5.89
C VAL A 55 4.82 1.97 5.39
N ASN A 56 4.34 2.44 4.24
CA ASN A 56 4.64 3.78 3.76
C ASN A 56 3.69 4.79 4.43
N THR A 57 4.24 5.82 5.07
CA THR A 57 3.50 6.86 5.80
C THR A 57 3.86 8.22 5.22
N GLU A 58 2.86 8.95 4.73
CA GLU A 58 2.98 10.32 4.22
C GLU A 58 2.23 11.26 5.16
N VAL A 59 2.78 12.45 5.39
CA VAL A 59 2.19 13.48 6.27
C VAL A 59 1.94 14.73 5.44
N THR A 60 0.73 15.27 5.53
CA THR A 60 0.35 16.52 4.89
C THR A 60 -0.15 17.49 5.95
N ILE A 61 0.42 18.69 6.00
CA ILE A 61 -0.03 19.77 6.87
C ILE A 61 -0.89 20.70 6.02
N THR A 62 -2.15 20.84 6.39
CA THR A 62 -3.04 21.85 5.83
C THR A 62 -2.96 23.07 6.75
N ASP A 63 -2.25 24.11 6.31
CA ASP A 63 -2.33 25.42 6.97
C ASP A 63 -3.72 26.01 6.68
N VAL A 64 -4.42 26.42 7.74
CA VAL A 64 -5.65 27.22 7.66
C VAL A 64 -5.27 28.67 7.39
#